data_AF-V8N2K1-F1
#
_entry.id   AF-V8N2K1-F1
#
_cell.length_a   1.000
_cell.length_b   1.000
_cell.length_c   1.000
_cell.angle_alpha   90.00
_cell.angle_beta   90.00
_cell.angle_gamma   90.00
#
_symmetry.space_group_name_H-M   'P 1'
#
loop_
_entity.id
_entity.type
_entity.pdbx_description
1 polymer ?
#
loop_
_entity_poly.entity_id
_entity_poly.type
_entity_poly.pdbx_seq_one_letter_code
_entity_poly.pdbx_strand_id
1 'polypeptide(L)'
;MLASKVGCDHLDTSSTVECLRRKPYRELVDQDIQPARYHIAFGPVVDGDVVPDDPEILMQQGEFLNYDILIGVNQGEGLKFVEDSMENEDGISASYFDFTISNFVDNLYGYPEGKDILRETIKFMYTDWADRDNGEMRRKTLLALFTDHQWVAPAP
;
A
#
# COMPACT_ATOMS: atom_id res chain seq x y z
N MET A 1 6.45 15.87 -11.81
CA MET A 1 7.06 14.72 -11.09
C MET A 1 8.58 14.88 -11.19
N LEU A 2 9.33 14.69 -10.10
CA LEU A 2 10.75 15.04 -9.85
C LEU A 2 11.46 16.00 -10.83
N ALA A 3 11.70 15.59 -12.07
CA ALA A 3 12.27 16.42 -13.14
C ALA A 3 11.66 17.83 -13.21
N SER A 4 10.34 17.95 -13.10
CA SER A 4 9.64 19.25 -13.08
C SER A 4 10.00 20.12 -11.87
N LYS A 5 10.22 19.51 -10.69
CA LYS A 5 10.55 20.23 -9.45
C LYS A 5 11.97 20.77 -9.46
N VAL A 6 12.87 20.11 -10.18
CA VAL A 6 14.29 20.52 -10.31
C VAL A 6 14.60 21.20 -11.64
N GLY A 7 13.58 21.53 -12.45
CA GLY A 7 13.77 22.24 -13.71
C GLY A 7 14.46 21.43 -14.81
N CYS A 8 14.30 20.10 -14.80
CA CYS A 8 14.79 19.17 -15.82
C CYS A 8 13.67 18.56 -16.66
N ASP A 9 12.51 19.21 -16.75
CA ASP A 9 11.36 18.72 -17.52
C ASP A 9 11.57 18.98 -19.01
N HIS A 10 12.18 18.02 -19.70
CA HIS A 10 12.43 18.06 -21.13
C HIS A 10 11.52 17.07 -21.86
N LEU A 11 11.21 17.34 -23.14
CA LEU A 11 10.38 16.45 -23.96
C LEU A 11 11.04 15.10 -24.21
N ASP A 12 12.38 15.09 -24.29
CA ASP A 12 13.18 13.88 -24.49
C ASP A 12 13.67 13.32 -23.14
N THR A 13 13.52 12.01 -22.96
CA THR A 13 13.88 11.33 -21.71
C THR A 13 15.39 11.27 -21.51
N SER A 14 16.18 11.11 -22.58
CA SER A 14 17.65 11.11 -22.49
C SER A 14 18.15 12.47 -21.99
N SER A 15 17.62 13.55 -22.55
CA SER A 15 17.91 14.93 -22.14
C SER A 15 17.48 15.21 -20.68
N THR A 16 16.32 14.69 -20.27
CA THR A 16 15.83 14.75 -18.88
C THR A 16 16.82 14.09 -17.92
N VAL A 17 17.26 12.86 -18.22
CA VAL A 17 18.20 12.13 -17.37
C VAL A 17 19.57 12.81 -17.35
N GLU A 18 20.05 13.33 -18.48
CA GLU A 18 21.31 14.08 -18.51
C GLU A 18 21.27 15.34 -17.65
N CYS A 19 20.15 16.08 -17.67
CA CYS A 19 19.93 17.21 -16.78
C CYS A 19 19.95 16.79 -15.31
N LEU A 20 19.22 15.72 -14.95
CA LEU A 20 19.18 15.19 -13.58
C LEU A 20 20.56 14.77 -13.07
N ARG A 21 21.40 14.16 -13.92
CA ARG A 21 22.79 13.78 -13.56
C ARG A 21 23.67 14.97 -13.20
N ARG A 22 23.34 16.18 -13.69
CA ARG A 22 24.10 17.41 -13.40
C ARG A 22 23.62 18.10 -12.11
N LYS A 23 22.50 17.68 -11.52
CA LYS A 23 21.98 18.24 -10.29
C LYS A 23 22.76 17.74 -9.06
N PRO A 24 22.98 18.59 -8.04
CA PRO A 24 23.46 18.11 -6.75
C PRO A 24 22.48 17.09 -6.17
N TYR A 25 22.99 15.96 -5.66
CA TYR A 25 22.12 14.89 -5.14
C TYR A 25 21.14 15.37 -4.05
N ARG A 26 21.54 16.34 -3.23
CA ARG A 26 20.66 16.94 -2.20
C ARG A 26 19.43 17.60 -2.82
N GLU A 27 19.61 18.30 -3.94
CA GLU A 27 18.49 18.93 -4.67
C GLU A 27 17.49 17.88 -5.15
N LEU A 28 17.93 16.65 -5.45
CA LEU A 28 17.06 15.55 -5.88
C LEU A 28 16.32 14.90 -4.70
N VAL A 29 17.04 14.65 -3.60
CA VAL A 29 16.50 13.93 -2.43
C VAL A 29 15.57 14.80 -1.59
N ASP A 30 15.83 16.10 -1.50
CA ASP A 30 15.03 17.02 -0.69
C ASP A 30 13.67 17.37 -1.34
N GLN A 31 13.37 16.81 -2.53
CA GLN A 31 12.09 17.02 -3.19
C GLN A 31 11.00 16.18 -2.55
N ASP A 32 9.92 16.85 -2.17
CA ASP A 32 8.71 16.19 -1.69
C ASP A 32 7.94 15.56 -2.87
N ILE A 33 8.08 14.24 -3.06
CA ILE A 33 7.39 13.46 -4.10
C ILE A 33 6.42 12.50 -3.41
N GLN A 34 5.13 12.82 -3.48
CA GLN A 34 4.06 12.02 -2.87
C GLN A 34 3.48 11.03 -3.89
N PRO A 35 3.63 9.71 -3.70
CA PRO A 35 2.95 8.70 -4.51
C PRO A 35 1.46 8.60 -4.15
N ALA A 36 0.72 7.80 -4.91
CA ALA A 36 -0.59 7.35 -4.48
C ALA A 36 -0.48 6.61 -3.13
N ARG A 37 -1.53 6.68 -2.30
CA ARG A 37 -1.56 6.00 -1.00
C ARG A 37 -1.31 4.50 -1.20
N TYR A 38 -0.51 3.90 -0.31
CA TYR A 38 -0.08 2.49 -0.37
C TYR A 38 0.83 2.12 -1.55
N HIS A 39 1.29 3.10 -2.33
CA HIS A 39 2.23 2.90 -3.43
C HIS A 39 3.55 3.65 -3.17
N ILE A 40 4.55 3.35 -3.98
CA ILE A 40 5.88 3.97 -3.90
C ILE A 40 6.14 4.83 -5.13
N ALA A 41 6.83 5.95 -4.95
CA ALA A 41 7.19 6.85 -6.06
C ALA A 41 8.45 6.38 -6.80
N PHE A 42 9.42 5.85 -6.05
CA PHE A 42 10.68 5.32 -6.56
C PHE A 42 10.97 3.98 -5.88
N GLY A 43 11.17 2.95 -6.68
CA GLY A 43 11.42 1.59 -6.23
C GLY A 43 11.73 0.65 -7.39
N PRO A 44 11.71 -0.67 -7.16
CA PRO A 44 11.84 -1.66 -8.23
C PRO A 44 10.80 -1.44 -9.33
N VAL A 45 11.20 -1.69 -10.58
CA VAL A 45 10.33 -1.63 -11.77
C VAL A 45 10.55 -2.88 -12.61
N VAL A 46 9.52 -3.32 -13.34
CA VAL A 46 9.65 -4.37 -14.35
C VAL A 46 10.40 -3.77 -15.55
N ASP A 47 11.71 -3.98 -15.61
CA ASP A 47 12.59 -3.44 -16.64
C ASP A 47 12.85 -4.43 -17.79
N GLY A 48 12.45 -5.70 -17.63
CA GLY A 48 12.67 -6.76 -18.60
C GLY A 48 14.09 -7.35 -18.57
N ASP A 49 14.92 -6.98 -17.60
CA ASP A 49 16.30 -7.46 -17.45
C ASP A 49 16.55 -7.95 -16.01
N VAL A 50 16.62 -7.03 -15.05
CA VAL A 50 16.78 -7.38 -13.63
C VAL A 50 15.49 -7.96 -13.05
N VAL A 51 14.36 -7.36 -13.40
CA VAL A 51 13.00 -7.86 -13.11
C VAL A 51 12.33 -8.14 -14.46
N PRO A 52 12.37 -9.39 -14.94
CA PRO A 52 11.96 -9.72 -16.31
C PRO A 52 10.46 -9.53 -16.59
N ASP A 53 9.61 -9.78 -15.59
CA ASP A 53 8.14 -9.70 -15.71
C ASP A 53 7.52 -9.37 -14.34
N ASP A 54 6.20 -9.31 -14.27
CA ASP A 54 5.45 -9.13 -13.03
C ASP A 54 5.86 -10.20 -11.98
N PRO A 55 6.24 -9.80 -10.75
CA PRO A 55 6.61 -10.74 -9.70
C PRO A 55 5.56 -11.84 -9.45
N GLU A 56 4.26 -11.55 -9.59
CA GLU A 56 3.21 -12.56 -9.43
C GLU A 56 3.30 -13.64 -10.52
N ILE A 57 3.54 -13.24 -11.78
CA ILE A 57 3.71 -14.15 -12.91
C ILE A 57 4.97 -15.00 -12.72
N LEU A 58 6.09 -14.39 -12.34
CA LEU A 58 7.36 -15.09 -12.12
C LEU A 58 7.23 -16.14 -11.00
N MET A 59 6.55 -15.79 -9.90
CA MET A 59 6.30 -16.71 -8.80
C MET A 59 5.40 -17.89 -9.22
N GLN A 60 4.34 -17.63 -9.99
CA GLN A 60 3.44 -18.68 -10.50
C GLN A 60 4.14 -19.62 -11.49
N GLN A 61 5.08 -19.12 -12.28
CA GLN A 61 5.88 -19.90 -13.22
C GLN A 61 7.03 -20.66 -12.55
N GLY A 62 7.35 -20.34 -11.29
CA GLY A 62 8.50 -20.91 -10.60
C GLY A 62 9.84 -20.35 -11.08
N GLU A 63 9.85 -19.14 -11.65
CA GLU A 63 11.03 -18.43 -12.14
C GLU A 63 11.82 -17.79 -10.98
N PHE A 64 12.18 -18.63 -10.00
CA PHE A 64 13.04 -18.28 -8.88
C PHE A 64 13.99 -19.45 -8.59
N LEU A 65 15.16 -19.13 -8.05
CA LEU A 65 16.12 -20.14 -7.65
C LEU A 65 15.64 -20.88 -6.40
N ASN A 66 15.90 -22.18 -6.34
CA ASN A 66 15.49 -23.00 -5.21
C ASN A 66 16.38 -22.72 -4.00
N TYR A 67 15.82 -22.02 -3.01
CA TYR A 67 16.49 -21.66 -1.76
C TYR A 67 15.71 -22.22 -0.57
N ASP A 68 16.41 -22.50 0.52
CA ASP A 68 15.77 -22.69 1.82
C ASP A 68 15.28 -21.32 2.32
N ILE A 69 13.95 -21.14 2.40
CA ILE A 69 13.31 -19.87 2.73
C ILE A 69 12.59 -19.99 4.09
N LEU A 70 12.74 -18.97 4.94
CA LEU A 70 11.96 -18.79 6.16
C LEU A 70 11.31 -17.40 6.12
N ILE A 71 9.97 -17.36 6.10
CA ILE A 71 9.15 -16.14 6.05
C ILE A 71 8.17 -16.18 7.22
N GLY A 72 7.82 -15.00 7.75
CA GLY A 72 6.83 -14.84 8.81
C GLY A 72 6.35 -13.39 8.91
N VAL A 73 5.29 -13.19 9.69
CA VAL A 73 4.63 -11.88 9.89
C VAL A 73 4.39 -11.65 11.38
N ASN A 74 4.32 -10.39 11.81
CA ASN A 74 3.91 -10.05 13.18
C ASN A 74 2.38 -9.99 13.31
N GLN A 75 1.88 -10.10 14.55
CA GLN A 75 0.43 -10.10 14.82
C GLN A 75 -0.30 -8.80 14.41
N GLY A 76 0.41 -7.67 14.33
CA GLY A 76 -0.22 -6.36 14.15
C GLY A 76 0.61 -5.35 13.38
N GLU A 77 1.11 -5.75 12.21
CA GLU A 77 1.87 -4.87 11.29
C GLU A 77 1.10 -3.58 10.95
N GLY A 78 -0.23 -3.69 10.86
CA GLY A 78 -1.12 -2.58 10.50
C GLY A 78 -1.29 -1.47 11.54
N LEU A 79 -0.53 -1.47 12.64
CA LEU A 79 -0.67 -0.53 13.76
C LEU A 79 -0.70 0.94 13.32
N LYS A 80 0.19 1.34 12.39
CA LYS A 80 0.26 2.71 11.89
C LYS A 80 -0.99 3.18 11.15
N PHE A 81 -1.82 2.28 10.64
CA PHE A 81 -3.06 2.63 9.96
C PHE A 81 -4.23 2.94 10.92
N VAL A 82 -4.08 2.59 12.20
CA VAL A 82 -5.09 2.83 13.24
C VAL A 82 -4.56 3.71 14.37
N GLU A 83 -3.31 4.19 14.30
CA GLU A 83 -2.62 4.94 15.36
C GLU A 83 -3.37 6.23 15.75
N ASP A 84 -3.84 7.01 14.77
CA ASP A 84 -4.61 8.24 15.01
C ASP A 84 -5.92 7.99 15.78
N SER A 85 -6.41 6.75 15.80
CA SER A 85 -7.61 6.35 16.54
C SER A 85 -7.30 5.79 17.94
N MET A 86 -6.03 5.60 18.30
CA MET A 86 -5.61 5.03 19.58
C MET A 86 -5.81 5.97 20.77
N GLU A 87 -5.85 7.28 20.53
CA GLU A 87 -6.08 8.29 21.56
C GLU A 87 -7.53 8.31 22.10
N ASN A 88 -8.47 7.66 21.39
CA ASN A 88 -9.85 7.53 21.84
C ASN A 88 -10.00 6.30 22.74
N GLU A 89 -10.32 6.51 24.02
CA GLU A 89 -10.59 5.43 24.98
C GLU A 89 -11.78 4.55 24.52
N ASP A 90 -12.77 5.16 23.88
CA ASP A 90 -13.96 4.48 23.33
C ASP A 90 -13.67 3.68 22.03
N GLY A 91 -12.44 3.73 21.53
CA GLY A 91 -12.02 3.08 20.29
C GLY A 91 -12.55 3.76 19.02
N ILE A 92 -12.85 2.96 17.99
CA ILE A 92 -13.23 3.46 16.66
C ILE A 92 -14.76 3.57 16.53
N SER A 93 -15.26 4.69 16.03
CA SER A 93 -16.67 4.89 15.70
C SER A 93 -17.10 4.17 14.41
N ALA A 94 -18.40 3.94 14.22
CA ALA A 94 -18.90 3.16 13.07
C ALA A 94 -18.68 3.92 11.77
N SER A 95 -18.87 5.24 11.81
CA SER A 95 -18.62 6.12 10.68
C SER A 95 -17.15 6.15 10.28
N TYR A 96 -16.23 6.16 11.26
CA TYR A 96 -14.80 6.13 10.97
C TYR A 96 -14.33 4.77 10.43
N PHE A 97 -14.90 3.67 10.95
CA PHE A 97 -14.66 2.33 10.42
C PHE A 97 -15.09 2.23 8.95
N ASP A 98 -16.33 2.64 8.63
CA ASP A 98 -16.88 2.63 7.27
C ASP A 98 -16.07 3.52 6.32
N PHE A 99 -15.66 4.70 6.79
CA PHE A 99 -14.83 5.63 6.03
C PHE A 99 -13.46 5.01 5.73
N THR A 100 -12.82 4.38 6.71
CA THR A 100 -11.50 3.79 6.51
C THR A 100 -11.54 2.63 5.53
N ILE A 101 -12.53 1.74 5.62
CA ILE A 101 -12.72 0.65 4.66
C ILE A 101 -12.98 1.18 3.24
N SER A 102 -13.84 2.21 3.12
CA SER A 102 -14.11 2.84 1.82
C SER A 102 -12.82 3.38 1.19
N ASN A 103 -12.05 4.16 1.95
CA ASN A 103 -10.77 4.70 1.46
C ASN A 103 -9.76 3.59 1.14
N PHE A 104 -9.71 2.54 1.94
CA PHE A 104 -8.82 1.40 1.70
C PHE A 104 -9.12 0.77 0.34
N VAL A 105 -10.39 0.48 0.07
CA VAL A 105 -10.83 -0.09 -1.21
C VAL A 105 -10.56 0.86 -2.38
N ASP A 106 -10.86 2.15 -2.20
CA ASP A 106 -10.66 3.17 -3.22
C ASP A 106 -9.20 3.29 -3.66
N ASN A 107 -8.26 3.26 -2.70
CA ASN A 107 -6.84 3.48 -2.98
C ASN A 107 -6.13 2.22 -3.52
N LEU A 108 -6.61 1.01 -3.20
CA LEU A 108 -5.96 -0.24 -3.63
C LEU A 108 -6.60 -0.88 -4.85
N TYR A 109 -7.93 -0.82 -4.97
CA TYR A 109 -8.65 -1.47 -6.05
C TYR A 109 -9.18 -0.47 -7.10
N GLY A 110 -9.17 0.82 -6.80
CA GLY A 110 -9.66 1.86 -7.72
C GLY A 110 -11.18 1.82 -7.88
N TYR A 111 -11.65 1.75 -9.13
CA TYR A 111 -13.07 1.65 -9.48
C TYR A 111 -13.37 0.42 -10.36
N PRO A 112 -13.23 -0.79 -9.80
CA PRO A 112 -13.56 -2.01 -10.53
C PRO A 112 -15.09 -2.13 -10.67
N GLU A 113 -15.55 -2.89 -11.68
CA GLU A 113 -16.95 -3.32 -11.71
C GLU A 113 -17.27 -4.09 -10.42
N GLY A 114 -18.33 -3.69 -9.72
CA GLY A 114 -18.71 -4.31 -8.44
C GLY A 114 -17.98 -3.77 -7.20
N LYS A 115 -17.33 -2.60 -7.28
CA LYS A 115 -16.68 -1.93 -6.14
C LYS A 115 -17.55 -1.86 -4.88
N ASP A 116 -18.83 -1.51 -5.02
CA ASP A 116 -19.74 -1.40 -3.87
C ASP A 116 -19.93 -2.76 -3.20
N ILE A 117 -20.02 -3.84 -3.98
CA ILE A 117 -20.10 -5.21 -3.48
C ILE A 117 -18.81 -5.56 -2.73
N LEU A 118 -17.64 -5.23 -3.29
CA LEU A 118 -16.35 -5.47 -2.64
C LEU A 118 -16.26 -4.76 -1.29
N ARG A 119 -16.65 -3.47 -1.25
CA ARG A 119 -16.64 -2.66 -0.04
C ARG A 119 -17.56 -3.20 1.04
N GLU A 120 -18.80 -3.51 0.70
CA GLU A 120 -19.76 -4.08 1.67
C GLU A 120 -19.34 -5.47 2.14
N THR A 121 -18.72 -6.27 1.26
CA THR A 121 -18.22 -7.60 1.62
C THR A 121 -17.04 -7.50 2.59
N ILE A 122 -16.06 -6.63 2.33
CA ILE A 122 -14.93 -6.40 3.26
C ILE A 122 -15.45 -5.89 4.60
N LYS A 123 -16.34 -4.90 4.60
CA LYS A 123 -16.99 -4.42 5.82
C LYS A 123 -17.69 -5.55 6.58
N PHE A 124 -18.41 -6.42 5.87
CA PHE A 124 -19.09 -7.55 6.47
C PHE A 124 -18.11 -8.53 7.12
N MET A 125 -17.02 -8.87 6.43
CA MET A 125 -16.01 -9.83 6.89
C MET A 125 -15.24 -9.34 8.12
N TYR A 126 -14.97 -8.03 8.20
CA TYR A 126 -14.22 -7.42 9.30
C TYR A 126 -15.10 -6.78 10.39
N THR A 127 -16.41 -7.01 10.34
CA THR A 127 -17.31 -6.69 11.45
C THR A 127 -17.40 -7.89 12.38
N ASP A 128 -17.06 -7.71 13.66
CA ASP A 128 -17.44 -8.70 14.66
C ASP A 128 -18.95 -8.59 14.93
N TRP A 129 -19.71 -9.55 14.41
CA TRP A 129 -21.17 -9.57 14.55
C TRP A 129 -21.64 -9.94 15.96
N ALA A 130 -20.79 -10.56 16.79
CA ALA A 130 -21.12 -10.90 18.16
C ALA A 130 -20.99 -9.68 19.10
N ASP A 131 -20.13 -8.71 18.75
CA ASP A 131 -19.86 -7.51 19.55
C ASP A 131 -19.75 -6.24 18.68
N ARG A 132 -20.75 -6.03 17.81
CA ARG A 132 -20.72 -5.04 16.73
C ARG A 132 -20.59 -3.58 17.19
N ASP A 133 -21.11 -3.25 18.36
CA ASP A 133 -21.13 -1.88 18.88
C ASP A 133 -19.83 -1.52 19.63
N ASN A 134 -18.93 -2.48 19.85
CA ASN A 134 -17.67 -2.27 20.54
C ASN A 134 -16.64 -1.53 19.66
N GLY A 135 -16.27 -0.31 20.08
CA GLY A 135 -15.27 0.50 19.39
C GLY A 135 -13.85 -0.06 19.47
N GLU A 136 -13.49 -0.76 20.55
CA GLU A 136 -12.21 -1.46 20.64
C GLU A 136 -12.16 -2.63 19.65
N MET A 137 -13.26 -3.36 19.50
CA MET A 137 -13.30 -4.49 18.57
C MET A 137 -13.17 -4.02 17.11
N ARG A 138 -13.84 -2.92 16.73
CA ARG A 138 -13.63 -2.27 15.42
C ARG A 138 -12.19 -1.84 15.18
N ARG A 139 -11.49 -1.36 16.21
CA ARG A 139 -10.05 -1.04 16.12
C ARG A 139 -9.22 -2.28 15.85
N LYS A 140 -9.48 -3.38 16.57
CA LYS A 140 -8.78 -4.66 16.36
C LYS A 140 -9.01 -5.22 14.96
N THR A 141 -10.26 -5.22 14.47
CA THR A 141 -10.57 -5.76 13.14
C THR A 141 -10.07 -4.85 12.02
N LEU A 142 -10.04 -3.54 12.21
CA LEU A 142 -9.44 -2.63 11.24
C LEU A 142 -7.92 -2.83 11.16
N LEU A 143 -7.25 -2.99 12.30
CA LEU A 143 -5.82 -3.35 12.34
C LEU A 143 -5.57 -4.69 11.63
N ALA A 144 -6.44 -5.68 11.86
CA ALA A 144 -6.38 -6.98 11.19
C ALA A 144 -6.54 -6.83 9.67
N LEU A 145 -7.50 -6.04 9.17
CA LEU A 145 -7.69 -5.79 7.73
C LEU A 145 -6.40 -5.31 7.05
N PHE A 146 -5.73 -4.30 7.62
CA PHE A 146 -4.48 -3.80 7.06
C PHE A 146 -3.35 -4.82 7.15
N THR A 147 -3.25 -5.52 8.28
CA THR A 147 -2.23 -6.57 8.50
C THR A 147 -2.41 -7.71 7.49
N ASP A 148 -3.64 -8.18 7.33
CA ASP A 148 -4.00 -9.30 6.48
C ASP A 148 -3.68 -9.00 5.02
N HIS A 149 -4.13 -7.86 4.51
CA HIS A 149 -3.96 -7.53 3.10
C HIS A 149 -2.50 -7.20 2.74
N GLN A 150 -1.82 -6.40 3.57
CA GLN A 150 -0.50 -5.86 3.20
C GLN A 150 0.65 -6.81 3.56
N TRP A 151 0.44 -7.75 4.50
CA TRP A 151 1.48 -8.67 4.95
C TRP A 151 1.08 -10.15 4.96
N VAL A 152 -0.06 -10.54 5.54
CA VAL A 152 -0.39 -11.97 5.72
C VAL A 152 -0.68 -12.65 4.38
N ALA A 153 -1.54 -12.05 3.55
CA ALA A 153 -1.90 -12.58 2.23
C ALA A 153 -0.72 -12.69 1.25
N PRO A 154 0.23 -11.73 1.18
CA PRO A 154 1.40 -11.84 0.30
C PRO A 154 2.59 -12.65 0.86
N ALA A 155 2.54 -13.12 2.12
CA ALA A 155 3.63 -13.90 2.72
C ALA A 155 3.69 -15.43 2.47
N PRO A 156 2.80 -16.11 1.71
CA PRO A 156 2.79 -17.58 1.65
C PRO A 156 3.93 -18.18 0.81
#